data_AF-A0A7X8RXE8-F1
#
_entry.id   AF-A0A7X8RXE8-F1
#
_cell.length_a   1.000
_cell.length_b   1.000
_cell.length_c   1.000
_cell.angle_alpha   90.00
_cell.angle_beta   90.00
_cell.angle_gamma   90.00
#
_symmetry.space_group_name_H-M   'P 1'
#
loop_
_entity.id
_entity.type
_entity.pdbx_description
1 polymer ?
#
loop_
_entity_poly.entity_id
_entity_poly.type
_entity_poly.pdbx_seq_one_letter_code
_entity_poly.pdbx_strand_id
1 'polypeptide(L)'
;MSQQTAYVRRRRDPAFAAAWDAALLHAREAAEQVLATRALHGTTETIWFRGEAVGERRRFDTRLLLAHLARLDARAAQAPQAVHHLAEDFDHMLLALAAGEDTAAATGLADPARERFLARCAREAEQDFKRACPYPADDEPDEAWDDWDEAHKRYIAQAAELARQTWTTRTAETETRLAALFAEEEEEPTLTPVAPAQAGAHVADVVRSTAEMDPGLRRDDGEGSGETTPEPCKPRKPLRALRCGTSPSALVTATVSWPIQAPRQPQATQLPLPPAPAQPWRAAATGRPS
;
A
#
# COMPACT_ATOMS: atom_id res chain seq x y z
N MET A 1 9.23 6.85 -2.11
CA MET A 1 8.37 6.18 -1.12
C MET A 1 8.88 4.77 -0.94
N SER A 2 9.09 4.31 0.31
CA SER A 2 9.50 2.93 0.57
C SER A 2 8.35 1.95 0.35
N GLN A 3 8.66 0.66 0.19
CA GLN A 3 7.62 -0.38 0.08
C GLN A 3 6.74 -0.43 1.34
N GLN A 4 7.32 -0.26 2.52
CA GLN A 4 6.57 -0.27 3.79
C GLN A 4 5.53 0.86 3.83
N THR A 5 5.91 2.07 3.35
CA THR A 5 5.00 3.23 3.29
C THR A 5 3.75 2.92 2.46
N ALA A 6 3.93 2.26 1.30
CA ALA A 6 2.82 1.89 0.43
C ALA A 6 1.86 0.88 1.09
N TYR A 7 2.39 -0.13 1.80
CA TYR A 7 1.55 -1.08 2.54
C TYR A 7 0.83 -0.45 3.73
N VAL A 8 1.45 0.49 4.42
CA VAL A 8 0.78 1.24 5.50
C VAL A 8 -0.33 2.11 4.94
N ARG A 9 -0.09 2.80 3.81
CA ARG A 9 -1.13 3.60 3.14
C ARG A 9 -2.32 2.74 2.73
N ARG A 10 -2.07 1.56 2.13
CA ARG A 10 -3.11 0.59 1.78
C ARG A 10 -4.02 0.18 2.94
N ARG A 11 -3.52 0.12 4.17
CA ARG A 11 -4.34 -0.25 5.34
C ARG A 11 -5.20 0.88 5.87
N ARG A 12 -4.85 2.13 5.56
CA ARG A 12 -5.47 3.34 6.12
C ARG A 12 -6.41 4.03 5.14
N ASP A 13 -6.05 4.01 3.86
CA ASP A 13 -6.78 4.67 2.78
C ASP A 13 -7.48 3.60 1.93
N PRO A 14 -8.82 3.48 2.03
CA PRO A 14 -9.58 2.52 1.26
C PRO A 14 -9.69 2.87 -0.22
N ALA A 15 -9.63 4.16 -0.61
CA ALA A 15 -9.58 4.56 -2.00
C ALA A 15 -8.25 4.12 -2.64
N PHE A 16 -7.13 4.32 -1.92
CA PHE A 16 -5.84 3.77 -2.34
C PHE A 16 -5.84 2.24 -2.36
N ALA A 17 -6.51 1.57 -1.40
CA ALA A 17 -6.62 0.12 -1.42
C ALA A 17 -7.37 -0.39 -2.66
N ALA A 18 -8.43 0.30 -3.07
CA ALA A 18 -9.16 -0.01 -4.28
C ALA A 18 -8.31 0.24 -5.55
N ALA A 19 -7.59 1.36 -5.62
CA ALA A 19 -6.63 1.63 -6.71
C ALA A 19 -5.53 0.55 -6.79
N TRP A 20 -5.05 0.09 -5.63
CA TRP A 20 -4.08 -0.99 -5.54
C TRP A 20 -4.65 -2.31 -6.07
N ASP A 21 -5.87 -2.66 -5.68
CA ASP A 21 -6.52 -3.87 -6.14
C ASP A 21 -6.83 -3.79 -7.65
N ALA A 22 -7.23 -2.63 -8.16
CA ALA A 22 -7.39 -2.38 -9.60
C ALA A 22 -6.06 -2.56 -10.36
N ALA A 23 -4.94 -2.06 -9.82
CA ALA A 23 -3.61 -2.28 -10.39
C ALA A 23 -3.23 -3.77 -10.45
N LEU A 24 -3.58 -4.55 -9.41
CA LEU A 24 -3.36 -6.00 -9.40
C LEU A 24 -4.22 -6.74 -10.43
N LEU A 25 -5.46 -6.27 -10.66
CA LEU A 25 -6.34 -6.80 -11.70
C LEU A 25 -5.79 -6.49 -13.09
N HIS A 26 -5.34 -5.26 -13.32
CA HIS A 26 -4.73 -4.84 -14.58
C HIS A 26 -3.42 -5.60 -14.88
N ALA A 27 -2.57 -5.83 -13.86
CA ALA A 27 -1.33 -6.57 -14.00
C ALA A 27 -1.50 -8.06 -14.37
N ARG A 28 -2.72 -8.61 -14.28
CA ARG A 28 -3.01 -10.02 -14.57
C ARG A 28 -2.69 -10.38 -16.01
N GLU A 29 -3.06 -9.52 -16.97
CA GLU A 29 -2.82 -9.75 -18.39
C GLU A 29 -1.32 -9.78 -18.71
N ALA A 30 -0.55 -8.85 -18.13
CA ALA A 30 0.91 -8.86 -18.26
C ALA A 30 1.53 -10.13 -17.66
N ALA A 31 1.04 -10.59 -16.51
CA ALA A 31 1.50 -11.83 -15.89
C ALA A 31 1.20 -13.07 -16.75
N GLU A 32 0.03 -13.12 -17.40
CA GLU A 32 -0.34 -14.16 -18.35
C GLU A 32 0.60 -14.17 -19.56
N GLN A 33 0.91 -13.01 -20.13
CA GLN A 33 1.82 -12.92 -21.27
C GLN A 33 3.24 -13.40 -20.94
N VAL A 34 3.74 -13.08 -19.75
CA VAL A 34 5.02 -13.61 -19.25
C VAL A 34 4.95 -15.14 -19.11
N LEU A 35 3.80 -15.67 -18.67
CA LEU A 35 3.60 -17.11 -18.53
C LEU A 35 3.57 -17.82 -19.88
N ALA A 36 2.86 -17.27 -20.87
CA ALA A 36 2.84 -17.79 -22.24
C ALA A 36 4.26 -17.82 -22.84
N THR A 37 5.02 -16.74 -22.68
CA THR A 37 6.42 -16.64 -23.13
C THR A 37 7.28 -17.73 -22.49
N ARG A 38 7.17 -17.92 -21.16
CA ARG A 38 7.94 -18.96 -20.44
C ARG A 38 7.49 -20.38 -20.80
N ALA A 39 6.22 -20.59 -21.12
CA ALA A 39 5.72 -21.89 -21.56
C ALA A 39 6.23 -22.26 -22.96
N LEU A 40 6.33 -21.29 -23.88
CA LEU A 40 6.82 -21.49 -25.24
C LEU A 40 8.34 -21.63 -25.31
N HIS A 41 9.07 -20.79 -24.58
CA HIS A 41 10.53 -20.68 -24.72
C HIS A 41 11.33 -21.35 -23.60
N GLY A 42 10.69 -21.66 -22.47
CA GLY A 42 11.37 -22.10 -21.25
C GLY A 42 12.26 -21.01 -20.63
N THR A 43 13.00 -21.37 -19.60
CA THR A 43 14.05 -20.56 -18.97
C THR A 43 15.41 -21.24 -19.19
N THR A 44 16.41 -20.49 -19.62
CA THR A 44 17.77 -21.01 -19.79
C THR A 44 18.47 -21.13 -18.43
N GLU A 45 18.91 -22.34 -18.09
CA GLU A 45 19.77 -22.62 -16.94
C GLU A 45 21.15 -23.05 -17.47
N THR A 46 22.20 -22.34 -17.06
CA THR A 46 23.59 -22.74 -17.34
C THR A 46 23.94 -23.98 -16.51
N ILE A 47 24.42 -25.02 -17.17
CA ILE A 47 24.94 -26.22 -16.52
C ILE A 47 26.38 -25.95 -16.12
N TRP A 48 26.63 -25.98 -14.81
CA TRP A 48 27.96 -25.85 -14.24
C TRP A 48 28.51 -27.22 -13.88
N PHE A 49 29.74 -27.52 -14.29
CA PHE A 49 30.46 -28.71 -13.87
C PHE A 49 31.87 -28.29 -13.44
N ARG A 50 32.22 -28.61 -12.19
CA ARG A 50 33.52 -28.26 -11.59
C ARG A 50 33.89 -26.76 -11.66
N GLY A 51 32.89 -25.88 -11.62
CA GLY A 51 33.10 -24.43 -11.67
C GLY A 51 33.22 -23.84 -13.07
N GLU A 52 33.15 -24.67 -14.12
CA GLU A 52 33.09 -24.22 -15.51
C GLU A 52 31.67 -24.35 -16.06
N ALA A 53 31.25 -23.36 -16.87
CA ALA A 53 29.98 -23.40 -17.58
C ALA A 53 30.12 -24.35 -18.79
N VAL A 54 29.57 -25.56 -18.66
CA VAL A 54 29.74 -26.65 -19.65
C VAL A 54 28.61 -26.68 -20.68
N GLY A 55 27.51 -25.96 -20.44
CA GLY A 55 26.46 -25.81 -21.44
C GLY A 55 25.23 -25.11 -20.90
N GLU A 56 24.15 -25.15 -21.70
CA GLU A 56 22.86 -24.58 -21.34
C GLU A 56 21.75 -25.62 -21.50
N ARG A 57 20.81 -25.63 -20.55
CA ARG A 57 19.56 -26.39 -20.65
C ARG A 57 18.38 -25.45 -20.58
N ARG A 58 17.35 -25.70 -21.39
CA ARG A 58 16.04 -25.06 -21.23
C ARG A 58 15.21 -25.84 -20.21
N ARG A 59 14.79 -25.17 -19.14
CA ARG A 59 13.87 -25.69 -18.14
C ARG A 59 12.53 -25.01 -18.29
N PHE A 60 11.45 -25.78 -18.23
CA PHE A 60 10.09 -25.24 -18.22
C PHE A 60 9.57 -25.27 -16.78
N ASP A 61 9.90 -24.25 -15.97
CA ASP A 61 9.35 -24.09 -14.61
C ASP A 61 8.53 -22.81 -14.50
N THR A 62 7.21 -22.97 -14.53
CA THR A 62 6.23 -21.89 -14.41
C THR A 62 5.44 -21.95 -13.11
N ARG A 63 5.81 -22.83 -12.15
CA ARG A 63 5.00 -23.13 -10.96
C ARG A 63 4.73 -21.91 -10.08
N LEU A 64 5.76 -21.10 -9.83
CA LEU A 64 5.61 -19.89 -9.01
C LEU A 64 4.71 -18.85 -9.69
N LEU A 65 4.84 -18.69 -11.01
CA LEU A 65 4.03 -17.74 -11.76
C LEU A 65 2.58 -18.21 -11.90
N LEU A 66 2.35 -19.51 -12.12
CA LEU A 66 1.01 -20.12 -12.09
C LEU A 66 0.34 -19.90 -10.72
N ALA A 67 1.07 -20.11 -9.62
CA ALA A 67 0.55 -19.86 -8.29
C ALA A 67 0.25 -18.37 -8.05
N HIS A 68 1.04 -17.47 -8.63
CA HIS A 68 0.77 -16.03 -8.56
C HIS A 68 -0.46 -15.64 -9.38
N LEU A 69 -0.57 -16.13 -10.62
CA LEU A 69 -1.70 -15.89 -11.50
C LEU A 69 -3.00 -16.39 -10.88
N ALA A 70 -3.02 -17.61 -10.34
CA ALA A 70 -4.17 -18.15 -9.63
C ALA A 70 -4.61 -17.28 -8.43
N ARG A 71 -3.66 -16.63 -7.74
CA ARG A 71 -3.97 -15.65 -6.68
C ARG A 71 -4.55 -14.35 -7.23
N LEU A 72 -4.12 -13.90 -8.41
CA LEU A 72 -4.70 -12.74 -9.09
C LEU A 72 -6.10 -13.06 -9.62
N ASP A 73 -6.33 -14.24 -10.18
CA ASP A 73 -7.65 -14.72 -10.61
C ASP A 73 -8.62 -14.77 -9.43
N ALA A 74 -8.20 -15.37 -8.31
CA ALA A 74 -9.01 -15.42 -7.10
C ALA A 74 -9.35 -14.03 -6.56
N ARG A 75 -8.40 -13.07 -6.63
CA ARG A 75 -8.67 -11.67 -6.26
C ARG A 75 -9.65 -11.01 -7.20
N ALA A 76 -9.49 -11.19 -8.51
CA ALA A 76 -10.40 -10.65 -9.50
C ALA A 76 -11.83 -11.19 -9.30
N ALA A 77 -11.98 -12.49 -9.03
CA ALA A 77 -13.30 -13.07 -8.76
C ALA A 77 -13.96 -12.56 -7.48
N GLN A 78 -13.18 -12.06 -6.52
CA GLN A 78 -13.67 -11.52 -5.24
C GLN A 78 -13.80 -9.99 -5.24
N ALA A 79 -13.32 -9.32 -6.29
CA ALA A 79 -13.27 -7.87 -6.36
C ALA A 79 -14.69 -7.31 -6.56
N PRO A 80 -15.05 -6.21 -5.87
CA PRO A 80 -16.29 -5.50 -6.14
C PRO A 80 -16.32 -4.92 -7.56
N GLN A 81 -17.52 -4.75 -8.12
CA GLN A 81 -17.71 -4.16 -9.46
C GLN A 81 -17.04 -2.79 -9.64
N ALA A 82 -17.00 -1.97 -8.58
CA ALA A 82 -16.32 -0.68 -8.62
C ALA A 82 -14.80 -0.82 -8.88
N VAL A 83 -14.16 -1.86 -8.35
CA VAL A 83 -12.73 -2.13 -8.59
C VAL A 83 -12.51 -2.65 -10.01
N HIS A 84 -13.47 -3.40 -10.56
CA HIS A 84 -13.42 -3.80 -11.98
C HIS A 84 -13.47 -2.60 -12.92
N HIS A 85 -14.41 -1.68 -12.73
CA HIS A 85 -14.48 -0.46 -13.53
C HIS A 85 -13.21 0.40 -13.40
N LEU A 86 -12.66 0.48 -12.20
CA LEU A 86 -11.40 1.19 -11.98
C LEU A 86 -10.21 0.52 -12.68
N ALA A 87 -10.21 -0.81 -12.82
CA ALA A 87 -9.20 -1.55 -13.57
C ALA A 87 -9.38 -1.42 -15.09
N GLU A 88 -10.62 -1.26 -15.57
CA GLU A 88 -10.93 -0.97 -16.98
C GLU A 88 -10.46 0.42 -17.37
N ASP A 89 -10.73 1.44 -16.54
CA ASP A 89 -10.32 2.83 -16.72
C ASP A 89 -8.99 3.16 -16.01
N PHE A 90 -8.10 2.17 -15.90
CA PHE A 90 -6.86 2.29 -15.11
C PHE A 90 -5.96 3.45 -15.57
N ASP A 91 -5.87 3.69 -16.87
CA ASP A 91 -5.07 4.77 -17.45
C ASP A 91 -5.61 6.15 -17.05
N HIS A 92 -6.94 6.32 -17.01
CA HIS A 92 -7.54 7.58 -16.60
C HIS A 92 -7.27 7.87 -15.12
N MET A 93 -7.44 6.86 -14.26
CA MET A 93 -7.08 6.96 -12.84
C MET A 93 -5.60 7.31 -12.68
N LEU A 94 -4.71 6.67 -13.44
CA LEU A 94 -3.26 6.93 -13.35
C LEU A 94 -2.92 8.37 -13.78
N LEU A 95 -3.57 8.88 -14.83
CA LEU A 95 -3.41 10.27 -15.27
C LEU A 95 -3.90 11.26 -14.22
N ALA A 96 -5.03 11.00 -13.56
CA ALA A 96 -5.53 11.83 -12.47
C ALA A 96 -4.54 11.88 -11.29
N LEU A 97 -4.02 10.72 -10.87
CA LEU A 97 -2.98 10.65 -9.83
C LEU A 97 -1.70 11.38 -10.26
N ALA A 98 -1.29 11.26 -11.52
CA ALA A 98 -0.12 11.95 -12.05
C ALA A 98 -0.32 13.49 -12.12
N ALA A 99 -1.55 13.95 -12.32
CA ALA A 99 -1.92 15.36 -12.22
C ALA A 99 -1.96 15.89 -10.78
N GLY A 100 -1.74 15.02 -9.78
CA GLY A 100 -1.72 15.37 -8.37
C GLY A 100 -3.08 15.30 -7.68
N GLU A 101 -4.08 14.66 -8.31
CA GLU A 101 -5.35 14.41 -7.64
C GLU A 101 -5.19 13.44 -6.46
N ASP A 102 -5.99 13.65 -5.41
CA ASP A 102 -6.05 12.72 -4.29
C ASP A 102 -6.66 11.38 -4.73
N THR A 103 -6.33 10.30 -4.04
CA THR A 103 -6.77 8.93 -4.34
C THR A 103 -8.29 8.81 -4.38
N ALA A 104 -9.00 9.49 -3.48
CA ALA A 104 -10.46 9.50 -3.48
C ALA A 104 -11.06 10.17 -4.73
N ALA A 105 -10.44 11.23 -5.24
CA ALA A 105 -10.87 11.91 -6.45
C ALA A 105 -10.56 11.06 -7.70
N ALA A 106 -9.32 10.58 -7.80
CA ALA A 106 -8.87 9.76 -8.93
C ALA A 106 -9.62 8.44 -9.08
N THR A 107 -10.10 7.86 -7.97
CA THR A 107 -10.88 6.61 -7.98
C THR A 107 -12.39 6.82 -7.98
N GLY A 108 -12.86 8.05 -7.70
CA GLY A 108 -14.28 8.33 -7.44
C GLY A 108 -14.83 7.64 -6.19
N LEU A 109 -13.97 7.02 -5.37
CA LEU A 109 -14.38 6.31 -4.15
C LEU A 109 -14.19 7.20 -2.93
N ALA A 110 -15.24 7.31 -2.12
CA ALA A 110 -15.17 8.10 -0.92
C ALA A 110 -14.29 7.43 0.15
N ASP A 111 -13.52 8.25 0.87
CA ASP A 111 -12.85 7.82 2.10
C ASP A 111 -13.83 7.94 3.29
N PRO A 112 -14.32 6.82 3.86
CA PRO A 112 -15.28 6.82 4.96
C PRO A 112 -14.69 7.45 6.23
N ALA A 113 -13.37 7.44 6.43
CA ALA A 113 -12.75 8.11 7.57
C ALA A 113 -12.84 9.63 7.41
N ARG A 114 -12.55 10.13 6.20
CA ARG A 114 -12.75 11.54 5.82
C ARG A 114 -14.21 11.94 5.95
N GLU A 115 -15.14 11.15 5.44
CA GLU A 115 -16.58 11.46 5.54
C GLU A 115 -17.05 11.57 6.98
N ARG A 116 -16.69 10.62 7.85
CA ARG A 116 -17.01 10.68 9.29
C ARG A 116 -16.41 11.91 9.95
N PHE A 117 -15.18 12.27 9.58
CA PHE A 117 -14.53 13.47 10.10
C PHE A 117 -15.29 14.74 9.68
N LEU A 118 -15.61 14.89 8.40
CA LEU A 118 -16.35 16.03 7.87
C LEU A 118 -17.76 16.12 8.48
N ALA A 119 -18.47 15.00 8.58
CA ALA A 119 -19.79 14.94 9.21
C ALA A 119 -19.75 15.33 10.70
N ARG A 120 -18.69 14.95 11.43
CA ARG A 120 -18.48 15.39 12.82
C ARG A 120 -18.21 16.90 12.89
N CYS A 121 -17.37 17.45 12.02
CA CYS A 121 -17.12 18.89 11.98
C CYS A 121 -18.38 19.69 11.64
N ALA A 122 -19.19 19.20 10.68
CA ALA A 122 -20.45 19.84 10.29
C ALA A 122 -21.45 19.89 11.45
N ARG A 123 -21.62 18.78 12.19
CA ARG A 123 -22.50 18.76 13.38
C ARG A 123 -22.02 19.72 14.47
N GLU A 124 -20.72 19.83 14.68
CA GLU A 124 -20.15 20.74 15.67
C GLU A 124 -20.34 22.21 15.25
N ALA A 125 -20.08 22.52 13.98
CA ALA A 125 -20.27 23.86 13.43
C ALA A 125 -21.74 24.31 13.53
N GLU A 126 -22.68 23.41 13.27
CA GLU A 126 -24.10 23.66 13.47
C GLU A 126 -24.44 24.04 14.93
N GLN A 127 -23.85 23.33 15.90
CA GLN A 127 -24.07 23.60 17.32
C GLN A 127 -23.40 24.90 17.77
N ASP A 128 -22.17 25.16 17.31
CA ASP A 128 -21.44 26.39 17.62
C ASP A 128 -22.16 27.63 17.06
N PHE A 129 -22.62 27.55 15.81
CA PHE A 129 -23.40 28.63 15.20
C PHE A 129 -24.67 28.90 15.99
N LYS A 130 -25.48 27.88 16.30
CA LYS A 130 -26.72 28.05 17.07
C LYS A 130 -26.49 28.62 18.46
N ARG A 131 -25.34 28.32 19.07
CA ARG A 131 -24.95 28.86 20.37
C ARG A 131 -24.53 30.33 20.27
N ALA A 132 -23.80 30.71 19.23
CA ALA A 132 -23.29 32.07 19.02
C ALA A 132 -24.36 33.03 18.45
N CYS A 133 -25.17 32.52 17.52
CA CYS A 133 -26.26 33.20 16.83
C CYS A 133 -27.56 32.40 17.01
N PRO A 134 -28.25 32.53 18.16
CA PRO A 134 -29.57 31.94 18.37
C PRO A 134 -30.57 32.39 17.30
N TYR A 135 -31.64 31.62 17.12
CA TYR A 135 -32.71 31.98 16.20
C TYR A 135 -33.29 33.37 16.56
N PRO A 136 -33.67 34.18 15.54
CA PRO A 136 -34.49 35.36 15.75
C PRO A 136 -35.79 34.99 16.47
N ALA A 137 -36.39 35.95 17.16
CA ALA A 137 -37.71 35.74 17.75
C ALA A 137 -38.78 35.67 16.64
N ASP A 138 -39.89 34.98 16.90
CA ASP A 138 -40.95 34.78 15.89
C ASP A 138 -41.62 36.09 15.46
N ASP A 139 -41.47 37.17 16.24
CA ASP A 139 -42.00 38.52 15.98
C ASP A 139 -41.00 39.45 15.29
N GLU A 140 -39.77 39.00 15.04
CA GLU A 140 -38.78 39.73 14.25
C GLU A 140 -39.19 39.80 12.77
N PRO A 141 -38.80 40.86 12.03
CA PRO A 141 -39.14 41.01 10.64
C PRO A 141 -38.39 39.97 9.77
N ASP A 142 -38.92 39.70 8.58
CA ASP A 142 -38.38 38.70 7.65
C ASP A 142 -36.89 38.95 7.33
N GLU A 143 -36.44 40.22 7.29
CA GLU A 143 -35.03 40.54 7.05
C GLU A 143 -34.09 39.97 8.13
N ALA A 144 -34.55 39.87 9.38
CA ALA A 144 -33.75 39.27 10.46
C ALA A 144 -33.56 37.76 10.28
N TRP A 145 -34.57 37.08 9.72
CA TRP A 145 -34.50 35.66 9.37
C TRP A 145 -33.61 35.42 8.15
N ASP A 146 -33.71 36.28 7.13
CA ASP A 146 -32.84 36.24 5.95
C ASP A 146 -31.37 36.47 6.32
N ASP A 147 -31.08 37.47 7.16
CA ASP A 147 -29.74 37.76 7.66
C ASP A 147 -29.17 36.58 8.47
N TRP A 148 -30.01 35.94 9.29
CA TRP A 148 -29.63 34.77 10.08
C TRP A 148 -29.30 33.58 9.17
N ASP A 149 -30.13 33.29 8.18
CA ASP A 149 -29.93 32.19 7.23
C ASP A 149 -28.68 32.43 6.36
N GLU A 150 -28.45 33.65 5.92
CA GLU A 150 -27.25 33.98 5.16
C GLU A 150 -25.98 33.86 6.02
N ALA A 151 -26.02 34.33 7.26
CA ALA A 151 -24.92 34.14 8.21
C ALA A 151 -24.67 32.65 8.52
N HIS A 152 -25.73 31.85 8.66
CA HIS A 152 -25.67 30.40 8.87
C HIS A 152 -24.98 29.71 7.69
N LYS A 153 -25.46 29.94 6.46
CA LYS A 153 -24.88 29.40 5.24
C LYS A 153 -23.40 29.75 5.09
N ARG A 154 -23.03 31.02 5.33
CA ARG A 154 -21.63 31.48 5.27
C ARG A 154 -20.77 30.75 6.30
N TYR A 155 -21.21 30.66 7.55
CA TYR A 155 -20.47 30.01 8.62
C TYR A 155 -20.28 28.51 8.35
N ILE A 156 -21.34 27.80 7.96
CA ILE A 156 -21.27 26.37 7.64
C ILE A 156 -20.36 26.10 6.45
N ALA A 157 -20.40 26.95 5.41
CA ALA A 157 -19.49 26.85 4.26
C ALA A 157 -18.02 27.03 4.67
N GLN A 158 -17.71 28.04 5.50
CA GLN A 158 -16.37 28.26 6.03
C GLN A 158 -15.89 27.09 6.89
N ALA A 159 -16.74 26.55 7.75
CA ALA A 159 -16.41 25.41 8.60
C ALA A 159 -16.13 24.14 7.76
N ALA A 160 -16.93 23.90 6.71
CA ALA A 160 -16.71 22.78 5.81
C ALA A 160 -15.37 22.88 5.07
N GLU A 161 -15.00 24.08 4.62
CA GLU A 161 -13.71 24.32 3.96
C GLU A 161 -12.52 24.12 4.91
N LEU A 162 -12.59 24.72 6.10
CA LEU A 162 -11.56 24.55 7.12
C LEU A 162 -11.39 23.08 7.53
N ALA A 163 -12.50 22.33 7.63
CA ALA A 163 -12.46 20.90 7.90
C ALA A 163 -11.75 20.12 6.79
N ARG A 164 -12.01 20.43 5.51
CA ARG A 164 -11.30 19.80 4.38
C ARG A 164 -9.79 20.10 4.44
N GLN A 165 -9.40 21.36 4.61
CA GLN A 165 -8.00 21.77 4.70
C GLN A 165 -7.27 21.15 5.89
N THR A 166 -7.96 21.01 7.02
CA THR A 166 -7.40 20.38 8.22
C THR A 166 -7.19 18.89 8.01
N TRP A 167 -8.12 18.22 7.31
CA TRP A 167 -7.96 16.81 6.95
C TRP A 167 -6.75 16.61 6.04
N THR A 168 -6.67 17.37 4.94
CA THR A 168 -5.56 17.25 3.98
C THR A 168 -4.20 17.50 4.65
N THR A 169 -4.11 18.54 5.48
CA THR A 169 -2.88 18.86 6.23
C THR A 169 -2.48 17.72 7.19
N ARG A 170 -3.44 17.20 7.98
CA ARG A 170 -3.15 16.09 8.91
C ARG A 170 -2.74 14.81 8.19
N THR A 171 -3.36 14.52 7.05
CA THR A 171 -2.98 13.37 6.22
C THR A 171 -1.57 13.54 5.69
N ALA A 172 -1.24 14.70 5.12
CA ALA A 172 0.11 15.01 4.63
C ALA A 172 1.17 14.92 5.74
N GLU A 173 0.93 15.52 6.91
CA GLU A 173 1.84 15.40 8.06
C GLU A 173 2.07 13.94 8.48
N THR A 174 1.00 13.15 8.49
CA THR A 174 1.08 11.73 8.85
C THR A 174 1.92 10.96 7.83
N GLU A 175 1.73 11.23 6.54
CA GLU A 175 2.55 10.65 5.47
C GLU A 175 4.02 11.06 5.57
N THR A 176 4.30 12.34 5.81
CA THR A 176 5.68 12.83 6.03
C THR A 176 6.33 12.15 7.23
N ARG A 177 5.63 12.02 8.37
CA ARG A 177 6.14 11.35 9.56
C ARG A 177 6.41 9.87 9.31
N LEU A 178 5.51 9.17 8.62
CA LEU A 178 5.73 7.78 8.24
C LEU A 178 6.92 7.63 7.29
N ALA A 179 7.03 8.50 6.29
CA ALA A 179 8.15 8.48 5.36
C ALA A 179 9.49 8.71 6.08
N ALA A 180 9.55 9.61 7.06
CA ALA A 180 10.74 9.81 7.88
C ALA A 180 11.11 8.56 8.70
N LEU A 181 10.14 7.93 9.38
CA LEU A 181 10.37 6.70 10.14
C LEU A 181 10.95 5.57 9.28
N PHE A 182 10.50 5.45 8.03
CA PHE A 182 11.01 4.42 7.11
C PHE A 182 12.30 4.83 6.39
N ALA A 183 12.65 6.11 6.36
CA ALA A 183 13.94 6.56 5.84
C ALA A 183 15.07 6.32 6.85
N GLU A 184 14.79 6.46 8.15
CA GLU A 184 15.75 6.19 9.23
C GLU A 184 16.14 4.70 9.32
N GLU A 185 15.28 3.77 8.89
CA GLU A 185 15.58 2.33 8.83
C GLU A 185 16.51 1.95 7.65
N GLU A 186 16.60 2.79 6.61
CA GLU A 186 17.50 2.55 5.46
C GLU A 186 18.94 3.07 5.72
N GLU A 187 19.16 3.86 6.78
CA GLU A 187 20.48 4.29 7.24
C GLU A 187 21.03 3.35 8.34
N GLU A 188 21.37 2.10 7.97
CA GLU A 188 22.35 1.28 8.71
C GLU A 188 23.56 0.96 7.80
N PRO A 189 24.75 0.81 8.39
CA PRO A 189 25.97 1.48 7.96
C PRO A 189 26.38 1.08 6.55
N THR A 190 26.98 2.03 5.84
CA THR A 190 27.82 1.78 4.68
C THR A 190 28.88 0.71 5.04
N LEU A 191 28.53 -0.56 4.81
CA LEU A 191 29.51 -1.57 4.45
C LEU A 191 30.12 -1.05 3.16
N THR A 192 31.26 -0.37 3.32
CA THR A 192 32.15 0.02 2.23
C THR A 192 32.15 -1.08 1.18
N PRO A 193 31.71 -0.81 -0.06
CA PRO A 193 31.81 -1.81 -1.11
C PRO A 193 33.29 -2.06 -1.33
N VAL A 194 33.77 -3.25 -0.93
CA VAL A 194 35.01 -3.79 -1.48
C VAL A 194 34.79 -3.86 -2.98
N ALA A 195 35.53 -3.05 -3.73
CA ALA A 195 35.36 -2.85 -5.16
C ALA A 195 35.40 -4.20 -5.92
N PRO A 196 34.49 -4.45 -6.87
CA PRO A 196 34.66 -5.51 -7.85
C PRO A 196 35.63 -5.02 -8.93
N ALA A 197 36.90 -4.88 -8.58
CA ALA A 197 37.94 -4.81 -9.60
C ALA A 197 38.27 -6.24 -10.01
N GLN A 198 38.06 -6.54 -11.29
CA GLN A 198 38.48 -7.74 -12.03
C GLN A 198 37.49 -8.91 -12.07
N ALA A 199 36.40 -8.74 -12.82
CA ALA A 199 35.75 -9.86 -13.51
C ALA A 199 35.16 -9.40 -14.85
N GLY A 200 35.99 -9.48 -15.90
CA GLY A 200 35.49 -9.94 -17.20
C GLY A 200 34.98 -8.91 -18.21
N ALA A 201 35.72 -7.85 -18.50
CA ALA A 201 35.70 -7.25 -19.83
C ALA A 201 37.15 -7.05 -20.31
N HIS A 202 37.43 -7.54 -21.52
CA HIS A 202 38.73 -7.54 -22.23
C HIS A 202 39.67 -8.72 -21.95
N VAL A 203 39.33 -9.90 -22.46
CA VAL A 203 40.35 -10.78 -23.07
C VAL A 203 39.79 -11.35 -24.37
N ALA A 204 39.54 -10.46 -25.34
CA ALA A 204 39.42 -10.85 -26.74
C ALA A 204 40.80 -11.05 -27.41
N ASP A 205 41.91 -10.96 -26.65
CA ASP A 205 43.25 -10.79 -27.24
C ASP A 205 44.34 -11.80 -26.83
N VAL A 206 44.08 -12.86 -26.04
CA VAL A 206 45.22 -13.67 -25.51
C VAL A 206 45.22 -15.16 -25.84
N VAL A 207 44.22 -15.75 -26.51
CA VAL A 207 44.34 -17.17 -26.91
C VAL A 207 44.27 -17.35 -28.42
N ARG A 208 45.19 -16.66 -29.12
CA ARG A 208 45.71 -17.05 -30.43
C ARG A 208 47.21 -17.31 -30.32
N SER A 209 47.59 -18.28 -29.51
CA SER A 209 48.91 -18.94 -29.45
C SER A 209 48.81 -19.80 -28.19
N THR A 210 48.62 -21.11 -28.22
CA THR A 210 49.46 -22.12 -28.86
C THR A 210 48.60 -23.35 -29.13
N ALA A 211 48.31 -23.60 -30.40
CA ALA A 211 48.13 -24.97 -30.85
C ALA A 211 49.55 -25.52 -31.03
N GLU A 212 49.95 -26.51 -30.23
CA GLU A 212 50.93 -27.51 -30.64
C GLU A 212 50.78 -28.78 -29.79
N MET A 213 50.72 -29.88 -30.53
CA MET A 213 50.55 -31.29 -30.15
C MET A 213 51.53 -31.83 -29.09
N ASP A 214 51.12 -32.88 -28.35
CA ASP A 214 51.64 -34.26 -28.53
C ASP A 214 50.76 -35.29 -27.78
N PRO A 215 50.49 -36.51 -28.32
CA PRO A 215 49.59 -37.49 -27.73
C PRO A 215 50.33 -38.64 -27.03
N GLY A 216 49.76 -39.13 -25.93
CA GLY A 216 50.05 -40.47 -25.42
C GLY A 216 49.97 -40.61 -23.91
N LEU A 217 49.06 -41.45 -23.39
CA LEU A 217 49.36 -42.86 -23.14
C LEU A 217 48.13 -43.60 -22.57
N ARG A 218 47.86 -44.76 -23.18
CA ARG A 218 47.29 -46.03 -22.66
C ARG A 218 46.23 -46.09 -21.55
N ARG A 219 45.09 -46.69 -21.95
CA ARG A 219 44.38 -47.87 -21.38
C ARG A 219 44.71 -48.29 -19.94
N ASP A 220 43.65 -48.51 -19.16
CA ASP A 220 43.36 -49.86 -18.68
C ASP A 220 41.86 -50.09 -18.46
N ASP A 221 41.43 -51.31 -18.78
CA ASP A 221 40.06 -51.81 -18.78
C ASP A 221 39.67 -52.33 -17.38
N GLY A 222 38.39 -52.22 -17.02
CA GLY A 222 37.88 -52.74 -15.75
C GLY A 222 36.36 -52.77 -15.68
N GLU A 223 35.77 -53.81 -16.26
CA GLU A 223 34.36 -54.18 -16.08
C GLU A 223 34.07 -54.55 -14.62
N GLY A 224 32.93 -54.08 -14.12
CA GLY A 224 32.41 -54.43 -12.80
C GLY A 224 30.93 -54.10 -12.70
N SER A 225 30.10 -55.08 -13.03
CA SER A 225 28.64 -55.09 -12.94
C SER A 225 28.14 -54.87 -11.51
N GLY A 226 27.00 -54.20 -11.37
CA GLY A 226 26.37 -53.97 -10.07
C GLY A 226 25.14 -53.08 -10.15
N GLU A 227 24.18 -53.45 -10.99
CA GLU A 227 22.84 -52.87 -11.00
C GLU A 227 22.18 -53.09 -9.63
N THR A 228 21.96 -52.02 -8.88
CA THR A 228 21.11 -52.03 -7.68
C THR A 228 20.15 -50.85 -7.74
N THR A 229 18.96 -51.13 -8.25
CA THR A 229 17.79 -50.27 -8.18
C THR A 229 17.31 -50.19 -6.72
N PRO A 230 17.25 -49.02 -6.06
CA PRO A 230 16.60 -48.92 -4.76
C PRO A 230 15.07 -48.84 -4.93
N GLU A 231 14.35 -49.73 -4.24
CA GLU A 231 12.89 -49.74 -4.16
C GLU A 231 12.30 -48.42 -3.62
N PRO A 232 11.07 -48.06 -4.04
CA PRO A 232 10.42 -46.81 -3.64
C PRO A 232 9.93 -46.83 -2.18
N CYS A 233 10.25 -45.75 -1.45
CA CYS A 233 9.78 -45.48 -0.09
C CYS A 233 8.24 -45.43 0.00
N LYS A 234 7.66 -46.20 0.93
CA LYS A 234 6.22 -46.20 1.25
C LYS A 234 5.78 -44.84 1.85
N PRO A 235 4.56 -44.35 1.57
CA PRO A 235 4.11 -43.05 2.06
C PRO A 235 3.88 -43.04 3.58
N ARG A 236 4.37 -41.99 4.24
CA ARG A 236 4.10 -41.71 5.66
C ARG A 236 2.63 -41.31 5.85
N LYS A 237 2.00 -41.81 6.93
CA LYS A 237 0.62 -41.49 7.32
C LYS A 237 0.43 -39.98 7.54
N PRO A 238 -0.73 -39.39 7.20
CA PRO A 238 -0.97 -37.97 7.42
C PRO A 238 -1.08 -37.66 8.92
N LEU A 239 -0.45 -36.56 9.35
CA LEU A 239 -0.59 -36.00 10.68
C LEU A 239 -2.06 -35.60 10.90
N ARG A 240 -2.63 -36.03 12.01
CA ARG A 240 -4.00 -35.68 12.41
C ARG A 240 -4.13 -34.16 12.54
N ALA A 241 -5.17 -33.60 11.92
CA ALA A 241 -5.58 -32.22 12.07
C ALA A 241 -5.84 -31.89 13.55
N LEU A 242 -5.08 -30.94 14.08
CA LEU A 242 -5.38 -30.31 15.37
C LEU A 242 -6.64 -29.47 15.18
N ARG A 243 -7.72 -29.84 15.87
CA ARG A 243 -8.94 -29.04 15.96
C ARG A 243 -8.60 -27.77 16.74
N CYS A 244 -8.73 -26.62 16.09
CA CYS A 244 -8.67 -25.32 16.76
C CYS A 244 -9.96 -25.16 17.57
N GLY A 245 -9.92 -25.52 18.85
CA GLY A 245 -10.99 -25.27 19.80
C GLY A 245 -10.94 -23.82 20.25
N THR A 246 -11.92 -23.03 19.83
CA THR A 246 -12.21 -21.70 20.37
C THR A 246 -12.68 -21.84 21.82
N SER A 247 -11.89 -21.36 22.78
CA SER A 247 -12.44 -20.90 24.05
C SER A 247 -11.52 -19.86 24.70
N PRO A 248 -12.01 -18.64 24.98
CA PRO A 248 -11.22 -17.56 25.56
C PRO A 248 -11.44 -17.56 27.07
N SER A 249 -10.56 -18.19 27.85
CA SER A 249 -10.42 -17.94 29.30
C SER A 249 -9.32 -18.81 29.87
N ALA A 250 -8.09 -18.33 29.79
CA ALA A 250 -7.02 -18.62 30.74
C ALA A 250 -5.79 -17.88 30.25
N LEU A 251 -5.37 -16.86 31.00
CA LEU A 251 -3.98 -16.46 31.28
C LEU A 251 -4.03 -15.05 31.88
N VAL A 252 -4.50 -14.98 33.13
CA VAL A 252 -4.11 -13.92 34.07
C VAL A 252 -3.16 -14.59 35.04
N THR A 253 -1.87 -14.23 34.95
CA THR A 253 -0.86 -14.06 36.02
C THR A 253 0.53 -14.31 35.44
N ALA A 254 1.04 -13.32 34.72
CA ALA A 254 2.47 -13.07 34.61
C ALA A 254 2.63 -11.55 34.76
N THR A 255 2.99 -11.11 35.96
CA THR A 255 3.31 -9.71 36.25
C THR A 255 4.66 -9.37 35.63
N VAL A 256 4.68 -9.19 34.31
CA VAL A 256 5.71 -8.39 33.65
C VAL A 256 5.25 -6.95 33.84
N SER A 257 5.84 -6.26 34.81
CA SER A 257 5.57 -4.84 35.05
C SER A 257 6.27 -4.01 33.97
N TRP A 258 5.72 -4.04 32.76
CA TRP A 258 6.04 -3.05 31.74
C TRP A 258 5.54 -1.70 32.26
N PRO A 259 6.32 -0.61 32.24
CA PRO A 259 5.78 0.71 32.47
C PRO A 259 4.91 1.04 31.26
N ILE A 260 3.68 0.53 31.24
CA ILE A 260 2.64 1.07 30.37
C ILE A 260 2.36 2.44 30.96
N GLN A 261 3.10 3.45 30.52
CA GLN A 261 2.56 4.80 30.54
C GLN A 261 1.19 4.66 29.90
N ALA A 262 0.14 4.90 30.69
CA ALA A 262 -1.21 4.97 30.17
C ALA A 262 -1.13 5.82 28.90
N PRO A 263 -1.62 5.33 27.75
CA PRO A 263 -1.51 6.08 26.51
C PRO A 263 -2.01 7.48 26.84
N ARG A 264 -1.12 8.48 26.71
CA ARG A 264 -1.50 9.89 26.88
C ARG A 264 -2.79 10.02 26.11
N GLN A 265 -3.90 10.33 26.79
CA GLN A 265 -5.17 10.51 26.10
C GLN A 265 -4.86 11.43 24.93
N PRO A 266 -5.07 10.99 23.68
CA PRO A 266 -4.81 11.86 22.55
C PRO A 266 -5.62 13.11 22.84
N GLN A 267 -4.93 14.25 22.92
CA GLN A 267 -5.60 15.53 23.19
C GLN A 267 -6.81 15.58 22.28
N ALA A 268 -8.00 15.80 22.85
CA ALA A 268 -9.23 15.88 22.11
C ALA A 268 -8.95 16.83 20.95
N THR A 269 -8.83 16.26 19.76
CA THR A 269 -8.27 16.99 18.63
C THR A 269 -9.27 18.08 18.35
N GLN A 270 -8.92 19.33 18.68
CA GLN A 270 -9.84 20.45 18.53
C GLN A 270 -10.38 20.42 17.11
N LEU A 271 -11.70 20.40 16.99
CA LEU A 271 -12.36 20.40 15.71
C LEU A 271 -12.08 21.75 15.04
N PRO A 272 -11.75 21.75 13.75
CA PRO A 272 -11.52 22.99 13.03
C PRO A 272 -12.85 23.72 12.88
N LEU A 273 -13.06 24.74 13.70
CA LEU A 273 -14.19 25.65 13.60
C LEU A 273 -13.69 27.05 13.18
N PRO A 274 -14.44 27.78 12.35
CA PRO A 274 -14.17 29.18 12.09
C PRO A 274 -14.34 30.01 13.39
N PRO A 275 -13.81 31.24 13.44
CA PRO A 275 -14.07 32.13 14.57
C PRO A 275 -15.58 32.30 14.78
N ALA A 276 -15.99 32.46 16.06
CA ALA A 276 -17.38 32.60 16.41
C ALA A 276 -18.06 33.70 15.55
N PRO A 277 -19.21 33.40 14.93
CA PRO A 277 -19.88 34.35 14.06
C PRO A 277 -20.39 35.53 14.88
N ALA A 278 -20.22 36.75 14.37
CA ALA A 278 -20.86 37.92 14.97
C ALA A 278 -22.37 37.88 14.68
N GLN A 279 -23.19 38.34 15.63
CA GLN A 279 -24.63 38.40 15.41
C GLN A 279 -24.97 39.46 14.35
N PRO A 280 -25.52 39.08 13.18
CA PRO A 280 -25.67 39.99 12.04
C PRO A 280 -26.64 41.15 12.35
N TRP A 281 -27.71 40.90 13.09
CA TRP A 281 -28.76 41.88 13.40
C TRP A 281 -28.40 42.86 14.54
N ARG A 282 -27.42 42.54 15.40
CA ARG A 282 -26.99 43.46 16.48
C ARG A 282 -26.05 44.57 16.00
N ALA A 283 -25.39 44.40 14.86
CA ALA A 283 -24.49 45.41 14.31
C ALA A 283 -25.23 46.68 13.84
N ALA A 284 -26.52 46.57 13.51
CA ALA A 284 -27.35 47.71 13.10
C ALA A 284 -27.73 48.64 14.26
N ALA A 285 -27.68 48.19 15.52
CA ALA A 285 -28.16 48.96 16.67
C ALA A 285 -27.14 49.97 17.24
N THR A 286 -25.89 50.00 16.76
CA THR A 286 -24.86 50.95 17.25
C THR A 286 -24.77 52.27 16.48
N GLY A 287 -25.66 52.50 15.51
CA GLY A 287 -25.79 53.79 14.82
C GLY A 287 -26.57 54.83 15.63
N ARG A 288 -25.98 55.36 16.70
CA ARG A 288 -26.50 56.57 17.35
C ARG A 288 -25.74 57.80 16.83
N PRO A 289 -26.43 58.74 16.18
CA PRO A 289 -26.05 60.14 16.36
C PRO A 289 -27.26 61.02 16.74
N SER A 290 -27.05 61.73 17.86
CA SER A 290 -27.60 63.02 18.32
C SER A 290 -29.10 63.18 18.47
#